data_AF-A0A8K0CHP6-F1
#
_entry.id   AF-A0A8K0CHP6-F1
#
_cell.length_a   1.000
_cell.length_b   1.000
_cell.length_c   1.000
_cell.angle_alpha   90.00
_cell.angle_beta   90.00
_cell.angle_gamma   90.00
#
_symmetry.space_group_name_H-M   'P 1'
#
loop_
_entity.id
_entity.type
_entity.pdbx_description
1 polymer ?
#
loop_
_entity_poly.entity_id
_entity_poly.type
_entity_poly.pdbx_seq_one_letter_code
_entity_poly.pdbx_strand_id
1 'polypeptide(L)'
;MKQQIVRIYFTDSVFDKIAEVTNLYGIQKDPSRLPTITKTGIKQFIGITLYMSLVHLPNIRAYWSGDLGFHKIKNTMSVNKYEKIRRFLHFNNNETALPRDSSNYDRLHKVRPLADALNTNFSKDIPLEQYLSVDEQICSAKSRYYLKQYMPNKPHKWGFKFFVLCGVSGVELVGNYDGIDISSVVWKDNKLVTLLSTFADEEPRTVVERCDRKKKMRNIISVSCPFVIEEYNRNMGGVYFLDSNLGRVKILQRSKKWALQIVQSHSGSRTAPNLSQFNRQIAALLSSFSGDSSEDVENWMSRIEVVQTAYGVSDEIMQVIMVTKMSGAALQWYHSKIDYITMLFEFFRKGTKPMFARRPSRINLLKKRPVYTFEKALLTTSQQFA
;
A
#
# COMPACT_ATOMS: atom_id res chain seq x y z
N MET A 1 10.57 -6.94 -9.97
CA MET A 1 9.57 -5.88 -9.67
C MET A 1 9.73 -5.16 -8.32
N LYS A 2 10.04 -5.83 -7.18
CA LYS A 2 10.28 -5.15 -5.87
C LYS A 2 11.35 -4.05 -5.90
N GLN A 3 12.31 -4.14 -6.83
CA GLN A 3 13.34 -3.12 -7.05
C GLN A 3 12.84 -1.90 -7.85
N GLN A 4 11.79 -2.01 -8.66
CA GLN A 4 11.33 -0.93 -9.55
C GLN A 4 10.60 0.17 -8.80
N ILE A 5 9.67 -0.18 -7.91
CA ILE A 5 8.86 0.80 -7.17
C ILE A 5 9.73 1.62 -6.20
N VAL A 6 10.67 1.00 -5.48
CA VAL A 6 11.60 1.75 -4.61
C VAL A 6 12.60 2.57 -5.43
N ARG A 7 13.03 2.10 -6.61
CA ARG A 7 13.93 2.83 -7.52
C ARG A 7 13.30 4.11 -8.09
N ILE A 8 11.98 4.15 -8.27
CA ILE A 8 11.27 5.35 -8.76
C ILE A 8 11.33 6.48 -7.72
N TYR A 9 11.34 6.16 -6.42
CA TYR A 9 11.26 7.17 -5.36
C TYR A 9 12.61 7.54 -4.75
N PHE A 10 13.47 6.54 -4.52
CA PHE A 10 14.78 6.73 -3.92
C PHE A 10 15.85 6.29 -4.92
N THR A 11 16.48 7.29 -5.55
CA THR A 11 17.67 7.05 -6.36
C THR A 11 18.82 6.59 -5.48
N ASP A 12 19.81 5.96 -6.13
CA ASP A 12 21.03 5.56 -5.45
C ASP A 12 21.74 6.74 -4.79
N SER A 13 21.73 7.91 -5.42
CA SER A 13 22.27 9.16 -4.86
C SER A 13 21.54 9.61 -3.58
N VAL A 14 20.22 9.46 -3.51
CA VAL A 14 19.46 9.77 -2.29
C VAL A 14 19.86 8.83 -1.15
N PHE A 15 20.02 7.53 -1.42
CA PHE A 15 20.48 6.58 -0.40
C PHE A 15 21.90 6.86 0.08
N ASP A 16 22.81 7.21 -0.84
CA ASP A 16 24.17 7.60 -0.51
C ASP A 16 24.17 8.84 0.40
N LYS A 17 23.37 9.86 0.05
CA LYS A 17 23.27 11.07 0.88
C LYS A 17 22.70 10.80 2.26
N ILE A 18 21.65 9.97 2.38
CA ILE A 18 21.07 9.58 3.68
C ILE A 18 22.12 8.86 4.54
N ALA A 19 22.91 7.96 3.95
CA ALA A 19 23.95 7.24 4.67
C ALA A 19 25.04 8.21 5.19
N GLU A 20 25.53 9.11 4.32
CA GLU A 20 26.51 10.14 4.64
C GLU A 20 26.07 11.00 5.83
N VAL A 21 24.91 11.66 5.72
CA VAL A 21 24.44 12.58 6.78
C VAL A 21 24.04 11.86 8.06
N THR A 22 23.63 10.60 7.98
CA THR A 22 23.35 9.76 9.15
C THR A 22 24.63 9.40 9.90
N ASN A 23 25.70 9.06 9.18
CA ASN A 23 27.02 8.83 9.80
C ASN A 23 27.54 10.11 10.45
N LEU A 24 27.50 11.24 9.72
CA LEU A 24 27.92 12.55 10.21
C LEU A 24 27.19 12.92 11.51
N TYR A 25 25.87 12.75 11.58
CA TYR A 25 25.13 12.99 12.81
C TYR A 25 25.53 12.05 13.95
N GLY A 26 25.85 10.79 13.65
CA GLY A 26 26.34 9.87 14.67
C GLY A 26 27.69 10.27 15.23
N ILE A 27 28.62 10.74 14.38
CA ILE A 27 29.91 11.31 14.81
C ILE A 27 29.70 12.51 15.72
N GLN A 28 28.80 13.44 15.33
CA GLN A 28 28.46 14.62 16.14
C GLN A 28 27.89 14.29 17.52
N LYS A 29 27.26 13.11 17.68
CA LYS A 29 26.63 12.70 18.94
C LYS A 29 27.49 11.79 19.80
N ASP A 30 28.34 10.99 19.19
CA ASP A 30 29.25 10.08 19.88
C ASP A 30 30.52 9.89 19.03
N PRO A 31 31.51 10.78 19.16
CA PRO A 31 32.76 10.69 18.40
C PRO A 31 33.55 9.40 18.66
N SER A 32 33.36 8.79 19.84
CA SER A 32 34.05 7.56 20.25
C SER A 32 33.56 6.31 19.50
N ARG A 33 32.40 6.40 18.84
CA ARG A 33 31.72 5.23 18.26
C ARG A 33 31.16 5.53 16.87
N LEU A 34 32.08 5.66 15.91
CA LEU A 34 31.77 5.90 14.51
C LEU A 34 30.69 4.94 13.99
N PRO A 35 29.51 5.44 13.57
CA PRO A 35 28.57 4.63 12.83
C PRO A 35 29.15 4.31 11.45
N THR A 36 29.22 3.04 11.09
CA THR A 36 29.53 2.60 9.73
C THR A 36 28.23 2.22 9.03
N ILE A 37 27.36 3.20 8.80
CA ILE A 37 26.08 2.99 8.11
C ILE A 37 26.32 3.15 6.62
N THR A 38 26.18 2.06 5.87
CA THR A 38 26.34 2.07 4.41
C THR A 38 25.00 2.34 3.72
N LYS A 39 25.04 2.74 2.45
CA LYS A 39 23.86 2.79 1.57
C LYS A 39 23.06 1.50 1.57
N THR A 40 23.73 0.35 1.51
CA THR A 40 23.07 -0.96 1.62
C THR A 40 22.35 -1.11 2.97
N GLY A 41 22.97 -0.67 4.06
CA GLY A 41 22.33 -0.62 5.38
C GLY A 41 21.07 0.24 5.40
N ILE A 42 21.09 1.42 4.77
CA ILE A 42 19.89 2.28 4.66
C ILE A 42 18.80 1.60 3.82
N LYS A 43 19.15 1.00 2.67
CA LYS A 43 18.20 0.26 1.83
C LYS A 43 17.53 -0.89 2.60
N GLN A 44 18.33 -1.68 3.32
CA GLN A 44 17.83 -2.76 4.19
C GLN A 44 16.92 -2.22 5.29
N PHE A 45 17.30 -1.12 5.95
CA PHE A 45 16.50 -0.48 6.99
C PHE A 45 15.13 -0.02 6.47
N ILE A 46 15.10 0.66 5.32
CA ILE A 46 13.85 1.11 4.69
C ILE A 46 13.00 -0.09 4.26
N GLY A 47 13.60 -1.11 3.64
CA GLY A 47 12.90 -2.33 3.24
C GLY A 47 12.25 -3.06 4.42
N ILE A 48 12.95 -3.20 5.55
CA ILE A 48 12.40 -3.76 6.78
C ILE A 48 11.24 -2.88 7.30
N THR A 49 11.39 -1.56 7.27
CA THR A 49 10.36 -0.62 7.75
C THR A 49 9.07 -0.69 6.91
N LEU A 50 9.21 -0.84 5.58
CA LEU A 50 8.08 -1.08 4.68
C LEU A 50 7.45 -2.46 4.90
N TYR A 51 8.26 -3.49 5.20
CA TYR A 51 7.72 -4.80 5.52
C TYR A 51 6.90 -4.77 6.83
N MET A 52 7.37 -4.05 7.84
CA MET A 52 6.66 -3.85 9.12
C MET A 52 5.34 -3.07 8.97
N SER A 53 5.18 -2.27 7.91
CA SER A 53 3.89 -1.62 7.62
C SER A 53 2.87 -2.54 6.96
N LEU A 54 3.32 -3.66 6.39
CA LEU A 54 2.43 -4.68 5.83
C LEU A 54 2.01 -5.70 6.89
N VAL A 55 2.95 -6.09 7.77
CA VAL A 55 2.70 -7.06 8.83
C VAL A 55 2.99 -6.41 10.18
N HIS A 56 1.95 -6.22 10.99
CA HIS A 56 2.07 -5.54 12.29
C HIS A 56 2.28 -6.54 13.43
N LEU A 57 3.35 -6.36 14.20
CA LEU A 57 3.58 -7.05 15.47
C LEU A 57 3.48 -6.08 16.65
N PRO A 58 3.22 -6.56 17.89
CA PRO A 58 2.99 -5.70 19.05
C PRO A 58 4.13 -4.74 19.38
N ASN A 59 5.38 -5.10 19.04
CA ASN A 59 6.54 -4.25 19.24
C ASN A 59 7.65 -4.54 18.21
N ILE A 60 8.61 -3.62 18.08
CA ILE A 60 9.68 -3.69 17.07
C ILE A 60 10.58 -4.91 17.27
N ARG A 61 10.89 -5.29 18.51
CA ARG A 61 11.77 -6.44 18.77
C ARG A 61 11.09 -7.78 18.47
N ALA A 62 9.77 -7.83 18.48
CA ALA A 62 9.00 -9.03 18.11
C ALA A 62 9.29 -9.51 16.68
N TYR A 63 9.63 -8.60 15.76
CA TYR A 63 10.05 -8.96 14.40
C TYR A 63 11.35 -9.78 14.34
N TRP A 64 12.14 -9.74 15.42
CA TRP A 64 13.35 -10.55 15.62
C TRP A 64 13.17 -11.65 16.68
N SER A 65 11.97 -11.82 17.26
CA SER A 65 11.69 -12.89 18.23
C SER A 65 11.83 -14.28 17.60
N GLY A 66 12.23 -15.30 18.38
CA GLY A 66 12.22 -16.70 17.94
C GLY A 66 10.86 -17.12 17.40
N ASP A 67 9.80 -16.83 18.15
CA ASP A 67 8.45 -17.38 17.93
C ASP A 67 7.65 -16.61 16.86
N LEU A 68 7.74 -15.28 16.87
CA LEU A 68 6.94 -14.40 15.98
C LEU A 68 7.75 -13.76 14.85
N GLY A 69 9.08 -13.83 14.94
CA GLY A 69 9.96 -13.05 14.09
C GLY A 69 10.19 -13.68 12.72
N PHE A 70 10.29 -12.85 11.71
CA PHE A 70 10.45 -13.29 10.32
C PHE A 70 11.92 -13.55 9.99
N HIS A 71 12.23 -14.75 9.51
CA HIS A 71 13.60 -15.14 9.14
C HIS A 71 14.21 -14.17 8.12
N LYS A 72 13.42 -13.65 7.17
CA LYS A 72 13.88 -12.65 6.19
C LYS A 72 14.33 -11.35 6.86
N ILE A 73 13.63 -10.87 7.88
CA ILE A 73 14.03 -9.66 8.62
C ILE A 73 15.32 -9.95 9.40
N LYS A 74 15.36 -11.07 10.14
CA LYS A 74 16.53 -11.49 10.95
C LYS A 74 17.80 -11.59 10.10
N ASN A 75 17.70 -12.21 8.92
CA ASN A 75 18.83 -12.42 8.01
C ASN A 75 19.24 -11.14 7.28
N THR A 76 18.31 -10.20 7.07
CA THR A 76 18.61 -8.95 6.38
C THR A 76 19.42 -8.00 7.28
N MET A 77 19.05 -7.90 8.56
CA MET A 77 19.72 -7.00 9.50
C MET A 77 19.44 -7.43 10.94
N SER A 78 20.44 -7.35 11.83
CA SER A 78 20.22 -7.57 13.26
C SER A 78 19.37 -6.46 13.90
N VAL A 79 18.62 -6.80 14.95
CA VAL A 79 17.79 -5.83 15.70
C VAL A 79 18.62 -4.66 16.24
N ASN A 80 19.84 -4.93 16.71
CA ASN A 80 20.75 -3.90 17.23
C ASN A 80 21.19 -2.92 16.13
N LYS A 81 21.48 -3.42 14.92
CA LYS A 81 21.83 -2.57 13.78
C LYS A 81 20.62 -1.75 13.33
N TYR A 82 19.43 -2.34 13.31
CA TYR A 82 18.18 -1.64 12.99
C TYR A 82 17.88 -0.50 13.96
N GLU A 83 17.94 -0.77 15.27
CA GLU A 83 17.74 0.23 16.32
C GLU A 83 18.83 1.33 16.27
N LYS A 84 20.09 0.97 15.95
CA LYS A 84 21.17 1.95 15.76
C LYS A 84 20.89 2.88 14.58
N ILE A 85 20.55 2.36 13.40
CA ILE A 85 20.21 3.18 12.24
C ILE A 85 19.01 4.09 12.58
N ARG A 86 17.95 3.53 13.16
CA ARG A 86 16.77 4.29 13.58
C ARG A 86 17.11 5.44 14.54
N ARG A 87 18.03 5.21 15.48
CA ARG A 87 18.48 6.22 16.45
C ARG A 87 19.20 7.38 15.76
N PHE A 88 20.07 7.10 14.80
CA PHE A 88 20.92 8.12 14.18
C PHE A 88 20.37 8.72 12.89
N LEU A 89 19.37 8.10 12.25
CA LEU A 89 18.84 8.53 10.95
C LEU A 89 18.63 10.05 10.88
N HIS A 90 19.26 10.65 9.86
CA HIS A 90 19.22 12.07 9.52
C HIS A 90 19.07 12.24 8.01
N PHE A 91 18.64 13.43 7.59
CA PHE A 91 18.40 13.76 6.18
C PHE A 91 19.04 15.08 5.74
N ASN A 92 19.69 15.81 6.66
CA ASN A 92 20.50 16.99 6.35
C ASN A 92 21.58 17.20 7.42
N ASN A 93 22.63 17.95 7.09
CA ASN A 93 23.64 18.40 8.06
C ASN A 93 23.01 19.46 8.98
N ASN A 94 23.15 19.30 10.30
CA ASN A 94 22.63 20.27 11.26
C ASN A 94 23.49 21.54 11.33
N GLU A 95 24.77 21.48 10.97
CA GLU A 95 25.70 22.62 11.04
C GLU A 95 25.43 23.67 9.96
N THR A 96 24.76 23.29 8.88
CA THR A 96 24.37 24.21 7.81
C THR A 96 23.03 24.90 8.08
N ALA A 97 22.42 24.64 9.25
CA ALA A 97 21.16 25.28 9.62
C ALA A 97 21.40 26.74 10.00
N LEU A 98 20.71 27.65 9.30
CA LEU A 98 20.79 29.07 9.64
C LEU A 98 20.14 29.36 11.02
N PRO A 99 20.58 30.43 11.71
CA PRO A 99 19.92 30.93 12.91
C PRO A 99 18.44 31.29 12.66
N ARG A 100 17.61 31.26 13.71
CA ARG A 100 16.15 31.47 13.61
C ARG A 100 15.74 32.88 13.21
N ASP A 101 16.60 33.84 13.53
CA ASP A 101 16.52 35.26 13.23
C ASP A 101 16.95 35.59 11.80
N SER A 102 17.59 34.65 11.09
CA SER A 102 17.90 34.83 9.67
C SER A 102 16.62 34.87 8.83
N SER A 103 16.54 35.82 7.89
CA SER A 103 15.46 35.90 6.89
C SER A 103 15.33 34.62 6.06
N ASN A 104 16.44 33.89 5.90
CA ASN A 104 16.51 32.65 5.13
C ASN A 104 16.36 31.39 6.00
N TYR A 105 15.90 31.52 7.25
CA TYR A 105 15.72 30.39 8.16
C TYR A 105 14.68 29.39 7.63
N ASP A 106 15.15 28.20 7.23
CA ASP A 106 14.28 27.12 6.81
C ASP A 106 13.79 26.26 7.99
N ARG A 107 12.51 26.38 8.32
CA ARG A 107 11.84 25.57 9.35
C ARG A 107 11.81 24.07 9.00
N LEU A 108 12.02 23.70 7.74
CA LEU A 108 12.09 22.30 7.28
C LEU A 108 13.53 21.85 6.95
N HIS A 109 14.56 22.61 7.33
CA HIS A 109 15.97 22.35 7.01
C HIS A 109 16.36 20.87 7.14
N LYS A 110 15.93 20.21 8.21
CA LYS A 110 16.29 18.82 8.52
C LYS A 110 15.77 17.77 7.53
N VAL A 111 14.76 18.11 6.74
CA VAL A 111 14.14 17.22 5.73
C VAL A 111 14.18 17.79 4.33
N ARG A 112 14.52 19.08 4.18
CA ARG A 112 14.48 19.83 2.92
C ARG A 112 15.17 19.11 1.75
N PRO A 113 16.43 18.64 1.86
CA PRO A 113 17.09 18.02 0.72
C PRO A 113 16.39 16.74 0.26
N LEU A 114 15.86 15.95 1.20
CA LEU A 114 15.10 14.76 0.88
C LEU A 114 13.74 15.12 0.26
N ALA A 115 13.03 16.11 0.79
CA ALA A 115 11.75 16.54 0.25
C ALA A 115 11.90 17.05 -1.20
N ASP A 116 12.93 17.86 -1.48
CA ASP A 116 13.19 18.42 -2.80
C ASP A 116 13.62 17.33 -3.80
N ALA A 117 14.50 16.42 -3.39
CA ALA A 117 14.90 15.28 -4.22
C ALA A 117 13.71 14.38 -4.56
N LEU A 118 12.87 14.09 -3.56
CA LEU A 118 11.65 13.32 -3.74
C LEU A 118 10.74 14.03 -4.75
N ASN A 119 10.36 15.28 -4.49
CA ASN A 119 9.48 16.06 -5.38
C ASN A 119 10.01 16.13 -6.82
N THR A 120 11.32 16.28 -7.00
CA THR A 120 11.96 16.29 -8.32
C THR A 120 11.80 14.96 -9.05
N ASN A 121 12.06 13.83 -8.36
CA ASN A 121 11.89 12.49 -8.94
C ASN A 121 10.42 12.23 -9.33
N PHE A 122 9.47 12.66 -8.48
CA PHE A 122 8.04 12.51 -8.75
C PHE A 122 7.60 13.28 -9.99
N SER A 123 7.98 14.56 -10.10
CA SER A 123 7.63 15.39 -11.26
C SER A 123 8.24 14.89 -12.58
N LYS A 124 9.35 14.15 -12.52
CA LYS A 124 10.02 13.62 -13.71
C LYS A 124 9.42 12.31 -14.21
N ASP A 125 9.14 11.39 -13.30
CA ASP A 125 8.85 9.99 -13.65
C ASP A 125 7.36 9.63 -13.56
N ILE A 126 6.52 10.49 -12.97
CA ILE A 126 5.07 10.27 -12.86
C ILE A 126 4.32 11.26 -13.77
N PRO A 127 3.64 10.78 -14.83
CA PRO A 127 2.81 11.66 -15.65
C PRO A 127 1.61 12.16 -14.84
N LEU A 128 1.25 13.43 -15.06
CA LEU A 128 0.05 14.00 -14.47
C LEU A 128 -1.19 13.32 -15.05
N GLU A 129 -2.11 12.92 -14.17
CA GLU A 129 -3.45 12.51 -14.60
C GLU A 129 -4.23 13.71 -15.10
N GLN A 130 -5.20 13.45 -15.99
CA GLN A 130 -6.09 14.50 -16.51
C GLN A 130 -6.90 15.18 -15.40
N TYR A 131 -7.29 14.44 -14.36
CA TYR A 131 -8.09 14.93 -13.26
C TYR A 131 -7.30 14.88 -11.96
N LEU A 132 -7.17 16.05 -11.32
CA LEU A 132 -6.36 16.24 -10.14
C LEU A 132 -7.19 16.94 -9.05
N SER A 133 -6.90 16.60 -7.79
CA SER A 133 -7.54 17.20 -6.62
C SER A 133 -6.47 17.71 -5.65
N VAL A 134 -6.67 18.90 -5.10
CA VAL A 134 -5.84 19.44 -4.01
C VAL A 134 -6.64 19.40 -2.74
N ASP A 135 -6.10 18.75 -1.70
CA ASP A 135 -6.73 18.74 -0.38
C ASP A 135 -5.66 18.56 0.71
N GLU A 136 -6.12 18.57 1.95
CA GLU A 136 -5.29 18.67 3.13
C GLU A 136 -5.15 17.31 3.81
N GLN A 137 -3.90 16.84 3.86
CA GLN A 137 -3.53 15.62 4.55
C GLN A 137 -2.89 15.95 5.91
N ILE A 138 -3.17 15.10 6.91
CA ILE A 138 -2.54 15.20 8.22
C ILE A 138 -1.64 13.99 8.52
N CYS A 139 -0.36 14.25 8.75
CA CYS A 139 0.54 13.30 9.35
C CYS A 139 0.41 13.39 10.87
N SER A 140 -0.29 12.44 11.48
CA SER A 140 -0.40 12.35 12.94
C SER A 140 0.99 12.34 13.59
N ALA A 141 1.23 13.28 14.51
CA ALA A 141 2.54 13.46 15.12
C ALA A 141 2.42 13.67 16.63
N LYS A 142 3.08 12.80 17.40
CA LYS A 142 3.23 12.98 18.86
C LYS A 142 4.42 13.86 19.24
N SER A 143 5.23 14.27 18.27
CA SER A 143 6.38 15.14 18.54
C SER A 143 5.93 16.54 18.99
N ARG A 144 6.79 17.20 19.77
CA ARG A 144 6.64 18.60 20.13
C ARG A 144 7.41 19.43 19.11
N TYR A 145 6.71 19.89 18.07
CA TYR A 145 7.30 20.74 17.05
C TYR A 145 6.34 21.87 16.69
N TYR A 146 6.90 23.03 16.37
CA TYR A 146 6.16 24.27 16.15
C TYR A 146 5.19 24.19 14.96
N LEU A 147 5.55 23.48 13.88
CA LEU A 147 4.69 23.34 12.70
C LEU A 147 3.50 22.38 12.89
N LYS A 148 3.31 21.80 14.08
CA LYS A 148 2.19 20.91 14.35
C LYS A 148 0.91 21.73 14.47
N GLN A 149 -0.14 21.31 13.77
CA GLN A 149 -1.45 21.95 13.77
C GLN A 149 -2.52 21.04 14.38
N TYR A 150 -3.56 21.67 14.93
CA TYR A 150 -4.77 20.99 15.39
C TYR A 150 -5.86 21.10 14.33
N MET A 151 -6.45 19.97 13.94
CA MET A 151 -7.54 19.90 12.96
C MET A 151 -8.71 19.12 13.58
N PRO A 152 -9.78 19.80 14.04
CA PRO A 152 -10.83 19.18 14.86
C PRO A 152 -11.59 18.07 14.14
N ASN A 153 -11.72 18.17 12.81
CA ASN A 153 -12.53 17.28 11.97
C ASN A 153 -11.77 16.04 11.45
N LYS A 154 -10.48 15.87 11.76
CA LYS A 154 -9.73 14.66 11.37
C LYS A 154 -9.71 13.62 12.51
N PRO A 155 -9.64 12.31 12.21
CA PRO A 155 -9.56 11.25 13.22
C PRO A 155 -8.36 11.39 14.16
N HIS A 156 -7.21 11.81 13.61
CA HIS A 156 -6.02 12.20 14.38
C HIS A 156 -5.88 13.71 14.33
N LYS A 157 -6.29 14.39 15.40
CA LYS A 157 -6.46 15.85 15.39
C LYS A 157 -5.14 16.63 15.44
N TRP A 158 -4.04 16.05 15.91
CA TRP A 158 -2.75 16.74 16.05
C TRP A 158 -1.71 16.15 15.11
N GLY A 159 -1.14 16.97 14.23
CA GLY A 159 -0.20 16.50 13.23
C GLY A 159 0.42 17.60 12.37
N PHE A 160 1.27 17.20 11.44
CA PHE A 160 1.77 18.10 10.38
C PHE A 160 0.73 18.11 9.25
N LYS A 161 0.27 19.31 8.88
CA LYS A 161 -0.64 19.53 7.76
C LYS A 161 0.18 19.63 6.47
N PHE A 162 -0.27 18.94 5.44
CA PHE A 162 0.26 18.99 4.09
C PHE A 162 -0.85 19.34 3.12
N PHE A 163 -0.55 20.16 2.12
CA PHE A 163 -1.40 20.30 0.94
C PHE A 163 -0.88 19.31 -0.08
N VAL A 164 -1.75 18.41 -0.53
CA VAL A 164 -1.42 17.29 -1.40
C VAL A 164 -2.23 17.43 -2.68
N LEU A 165 -1.54 17.53 -3.81
CA LEU A 165 -2.16 17.38 -5.13
C LEU A 165 -2.19 15.89 -5.46
N CYS A 166 -3.33 15.35 -5.86
CA CYS A 166 -3.52 13.93 -6.04
C CYS A 166 -4.41 13.61 -7.26
N GLY A 167 -3.98 12.67 -8.09
CA GLY A 167 -4.80 12.11 -9.17
C GLY A 167 -5.92 11.21 -8.65
N VAL A 168 -6.85 10.86 -9.52
CA VAL A 168 -8.00 10.00 -9.20
C VAL A 168 -7.54 8.60 -8.76
N SER A 169 -6.36 8.15 -9.23
CA SER A 169 -5.74 6.89 -8.79
C SER A 169 -5.24 6.90 -7.34
N GLY A 170 -5.17 8.08 -6.69
CA GLY A 170 -4.62 8.25 -5.36
C GLY A 170 -3.11 8.51 -5.34
N VAL A 171 -2.50 8.86 -6.49
CA VAL A 171 -1.07 9.21 -6.58
C VAL A 171 -0.86 10.71 -6.34
N GLU A 172 0.09 11.05 -5.47
CA GLU A 172 0.46 12.44 -5.16
C GLU A 172 1.36 13.07 -6.24
N LEU A 173 1.12 14.34 -6.60
CA LEU A 173 1.68 15.06 -7.75
C LEU A 173 2.08 16.51 -7.39
N VAL A 174 2.68 17.27 -8.33
CA VAL A 174 3.05 18.71 -8.17
C VAL A 174 2.61 19.48 -9.43
N GLY A 175 2.11 20.73 -9.29
CA GLY A 175 1.67 21.56 -10.42
C GLY A 175 1.81 23.08 -10.18
N ASN A 176 1.71 23.88 -11.25
CA ASN A 176 1.71 25.35 -11.28
C ASN A 176 0.53 25.84 -12.16
N TYR A 177 -0.03 27.02 -11.87
CA TYR A 177 -1.17 27.58 -12.58
C TYR A 177 -1.09 29.11 -12.66
N ASP A 178 -1.04 29.64 -13.89
CA ASP A 178 -1.09 31.08 -14.19
C ASP A 178 -2.30 31.42 -15.06
N GLY A 179 -3.05 32.45 -14.65
CA GLY A 179 -3.84 33.32 -15.52
C GLY A 179 -5.04 32.73 -16.25
N ILE A 180 -5.95 32.05 -15.56
CA ILE A 180 -7.13 31.43 -16.21
C ILE A 180 -8.44 31.93 -15.57
N ASP A 181 -9.42 32.15 -16.45
CA ASP A 181 -10.77 32.59 -16.12
C ASP A 181 -11.57 31.55 -15.33
N ILE A 182 -12.36 32.02 -14.36
CA ILE A 182 -13.09 31.21 -13.40
C ILE A 182 -14.60 31.48 -13.53
N SER A 183 -15.39 30.43 -13.79
CA SER A 183 -16.84 30.42 -13.62
C SER A 183 -17.21 30.10 -12.17
N SER A 184 -18.25 30.77 -11.65
CA SER A 184 -18.79 30.51 -10.31
C SER A 184 -20.21 30.01 -10.41
N VAL A 185 -20.47 28.83 -9.84
CA VAL A 185 -21.79 28.20 -9.86
C VAL A 185 -22.28 28.02 -8.43
N VAL A 186 -23.49 28.48 -8.14
CA VAL A 186 -24.15 28.29 -6.85
C VAL A 186 -25.33 27.34 -7.03
N TRP A 187 -25.28 26.21 -6.36
CA TRP A 187 -26.32 25.20 -6.36
C TRP A 187 -26.94 25.02 -4.97
N LYS A 188 -28.26 24.89 -4.90
CA LYS A 188 -28.98 24.66 -3.64
C LYS A 188 -29.46 23.21 -3.58
N ASP A 189 -28.72 22.37 -2.85
CA ASP A 189 -29.18 21.05 -2.42
C ASP A 189 -29.94 21.22 -1.08
N ASN A 190 -29.52 20.56 -0.01
CA ASN A 190 -30.04 20.81 1.34
C ASN A 190 -29.54 22.15 1.92
N LYS A 191 -28.40 22.64 1.43
CA LYS A 191 -27.77 23.93 1.74
C LYS A 191 -27.18 24.50 0.44
N LEU A 192 -26.85 25.79 0.45
CA LEU A 192 -26.14 26.42 -0.66
C LEU A 192 -24.73 25.83 -0.78
N VAL A 193 -24.36 25.46 -2.00
CA VAL A 193 -23.04 24.95 -2.40
C VAL A 193 -22.53 25.89 -3.49
N THR A 194 -21.36 26.47 -3.29
CA THR A 194 -20.71 27.35 -4.27
C THR A 194 -19.45 26.68 -4.79
N LEU A 195 -19.30 26.62 -6.11
CA LEU A 195 -18.12 26.10 -6.77
C LEU A 195 -17.50 27.19 -7.65
N LEU A 196 -16.19 27.06 -7.82
CA LEU A 196 -15.40 27.81 -8.78
C LEU A 196 -14.75 26.79 -9.72
N SER A 197 -14.84 27.04 -11.01
CA SER A 197 -14.35 26.12 -12.03
C SER A 197 -13.81 26.91 -13.20
N THR A 198 -12.79 26.38 -13.88
CA THR A 198 -12.25 26.95 -15.11
C THR A 198 -12.56 26.08 -16.33
N PHE A 199 -13.38 25.03 -16.13
CA PHE A 199 -13.59 23.95 -17.09
C PHE A 199 -15.07 23.58 -17.24
N ALA A 200 -15.71 23.18 -16.14
CA ALA A 200 -17.12 22.79 -16.13
C ALA A 200 -17.98 23.93 -15.58
N ASP A 201 -19.13 24.16 -16.19
CA ASP A 201 -20.10 25.17 -15.78
C ASP A 201 -21.43 24.52 -15.36
N GLU A 202 -22.50 25.30 -15.32
CA GLU A 202 -23.82 24.86 -14.92
C GLU A 202 -24.38 23.75 -15.84
N GLU A 203 -24.20 23.92 -17.15
CA GLU A 203 -24.77 23.05 -18.19
C GLU A 203 -23.76 21.98 -18.66
N PRO A 204 -24.24 20.79 -19.08
CA PRO A 204 -25.64 20.34 -19.05
C PRO A 204 -26.10 19.94 -17.64
N ARG A 205 -27.29 20.40 -17.22
CA ARG A 205 -27.86 19.96 -15.94
C ARG A 205 -28.23 18.47 -15.97
N THR A 206 -27.74 17.71 -15.00
CA THR A 206 -28.14 16.33 -14.75
C THR A 206 -29.20 16.26 -13.65
N VAL A 207 -29.81 15.10 -13.46
CA VAL A 207 -30.82 14.87 -12.41
C VAL A 207 -30.25 13.91 -11.39
N VAL A 208 -30.27 14.31 -10.12
CA VAL A 208 -29.77 13.49 -9.01
C VAL A 208 -30.92 13.15 -8.07
N GLU A 209 -30.99 11.88 -7.70
CA GLU A 209 -31.97 11.35 -6.76
C GLU A 209 -31.56 11.60 -5.30
N ARG A 210 -32.49 12.15 -4.51
CA ARG A 210 -32.29 12.45 -3.09
C ARG A 210 -33.41 11.86 -2.25
N CYS A 211 -33.09 11.37 -1.06
CA CYS A 211 -34.08 10.85 -0.12
C CYS A 211 -34.61 11.98 0.79
N ASP A 212 -35.92 12.23 0.77
CA ASP A 212 -36.56 13.20 1.67
C ASP A 212 -36.60 12.65 3.11
N ARG A 213 -35.76 13.22 3.99
CA ARG A 213 -35.69 12.80 5.41
C ARG A 213 -36.87 13.28 6.26
N LYS A 214 -37.64 14.29 5.82
CA LYS A 214 -38.76 14.83 6.61
C LYS A 214 -40.01 13.97 6.51
N LYS A 215 -40.17 13.23 5.42
CA LYS A 215 -41.24 12.25 5.23
C LYS A 215 -40.63 10.86 5.38
N LYS A 216 -40.86 10.19 6.52
CA LYS A 216 -40.28 8.86 6.83
C LYS A 216 -40.31 7.92 5.60
N MET A 217 -39.12 7.46 5.22
CA MET A 217 -38.74 6.36 4.30
C MET A 217 -39.56 6.19 3.00
N ARG A 218 -38.87 6.45 1.87
CA ARG A 218 -39.10 5.99 0.47
C ARG A 218 -39.51 7.02 -0.60
N ASN A 219 -39.58 8.31 -0.27
CA ASN A 219 -39.74 9.31 -1.34
C ASN A 219 -38.37 9.76 -1.85
N ILE A 220 -38.00 9.22 -3.01
CA ILE A 220 -36.89 9.71 -3.82
C ILE A 220 -37.40 10.92 -4.59
N ILE A 221 -36.77 12.07 -4.37
CA ILE A 221 -37.01 13.30 -5.12
C ILE A 221 -35.90 13.49 -6.14
N SER A 222 -36.30 13.86 -7.36
CA SER A 222 -35.38 14.19 -8.44
C SER A 222 -35.02 15.67 -8.36
N VAL A 223 -33.74 15.97 -8.20
CA VAL A 223 -33.22 17.35 -8.07
C VAL A 223 -32.30 17.64 -9.26
N SER A 224 -32.56 18.74 -9.97
CA SER A 224 -31.65 19.22 -11.01
C SER A 224 -30.30 19.60 -10.40
N CYS A 225 -29.23 19.09 -10.97
CA CYS A 225 -27.85 19.18 -10.51
C CYS A 225 -26.98 19.73 -11.64
N PRO A 226 -26.29 20.87 -11.43
CA PRO A 226 -25.32 21.39 -12.40
C PRO A 226 -24.22 20.39 -12.75
N PHE A 227 -23.74 20.41 -13.99
CA PHE A 227 -22.68 19.50 -14.46
C PHE A 227 -21.41 19.59 -13.61
N VAL A 228 -21.00 20.81 -13.25
CA VAL A 228 -19.83 21.06 -12.40
C VAL A 228 -19.86 20.33 -11.05
N ILE A 229 -21.05 20.05 -10.50
CA ILE A 229 -21.19 19.28 -9.24
C ILE A 229 -20.86 17.81 -9.47
N GLU A 230 -21.32 17.25 -10.58
CA GLU A 230 -21.05 15.86 -10.92
C GLU A 230 -19.55 15.66 -11.19
N GLU A 231 -18.95 16.55 -11.97
CA GLU A 231 -17.53 16.51 -12.29
C GLU A 231 -16.65 16.67 -11.05
N TYR A 232 -17.03 17.56 -10.11
CA TYR A 232 -16.37 17.67 -8.82
C TYR A 232 -16.46 16.37 -8.01
N ASN A 233 -17.67 15.83 -7.83
CA ASN A 233 -17.88 14.62 -7.01
C ASN A 233 -17.16 13.39 -7.58
N ARG A 234 -17.04 13.29 -8.92
CA ARG A 234 -16.33 12.20 -9.59
C ARG A 234 -14.83 12.21 -9.28
N ASN A 235 -14.23 13.39 -9.16
CA ASN A 235 -12.78 13.56 -9.14
C ASN A 235 -12.21 14.02 -7.77
N MET A 236 -13.04 14.55 -6.85
CA MET A 236 -12.60 15.03 -5.52
C MET A 236 -12.02 13.93 -4.61
N GLY A 237 -12.25 12.66 -4.96
CA GLY A 237 -11.94 11.50 -4.11
C GLY A 237 -10.46 11.13 -4.04
N GLY A 238 -9.57 11.71 -4.86
CA GLY A 238 -8.16 11.31 -4.97
C GLY A 238 -7.41 11.33 -3.63
N VAL A 239 -7.43 12.48 -2.94
CA VAL A 239 -6.77 12.62 -1.64
C VAL A 239 -7.41 11.74 -0.55
N TYR A 240 -8.75 11.61 -0.55
CA TYR A 240 -9.46 10.70 0.37
C TYR A 240 -9.06 9.24 0.15
N PHE A 241 -8.89 8.84 -1.10
CA PHE A 241 -8.47 7.50 -1.48
C PHE A 241 -7.02 7.24 -1.05
N LEU A 242 -6.13 8.22 -1.22
CA LEU A 242 -4.76 8.20 -0.69
C LEU A 242 -4.73 8.06 0.85
N ASP A 243 -5.51 8.88 1.57
CA ASP A 243 -5.63 8.83 3.04
C ASP A 243 -6.12 7.46 3.53
N SER A 244 -7.08 6.86 2.82
CA SER A 244 -7.57 5.51 3.12
C SER A 244 -6.48 4.44 2.95
N ASN A 245 -5.70 4.48 1.86
CA ASN A 245 -4.61 3.53 1.64
C ASN A 245 -3.51 3.68 2.68
N LEU A 246 -3.15 4.92 3.02
CA LEU A 246 -2.24 5.23 4.12
C LEU A 246 -2.72 4.72 5.48
N GLY A 247 -4.03 4.82 5.71
CA GLY A 247 -4.68 4.30 6.90
C GLY A 247 -4.47 2.79 7.09
N ARG A 248 -4.38 2.05 5.97
CA ARG A 248 -4.20 0.59 5.92
C ARG A 248 -2.74 0.14 6.01
N VAL A 249 -1.78 0.94 5.51
CA VAL A 249 -0.33 0.61 5.46
C VAL A 249 0.47 1.45 6.47
N LYS A 250 -0.04 1.61 7.70
CA LYS A 250 0.61 2.50 8.68
C LYS A 250 1.97 1.97 9.12
N ILE A 251 3.04 2.70 8.82
CA ILE A 251 4.31 2.54 9.54
C ILE A 251 4.09 3.04 10.98
N LEU A 252 3.68 2.14 11.89
CA LEU A 252 3.35 2.42 13.30
C LEU A 252 4.59 2.69 14.18
N GLN A 253 5.61 3.35 13.63
CA GLN A 253 6.84 3.60 14.37
C GLN A 253 6.74 4.90 15.15
N ARG A 254 6.49 4.78 16.46
CA ARG A 254 6.54 5.92 17.38
C ARG A 254 7.97 6.47 17.42
N SER A 255 8.19 7.65 16.85
CA SER A 255 9.43 8.41 16.96
C SER A 255 9.17 9.74 17.69
N LYS A 256 10.13 10.23 18.48
CA LYS A 256 10.09 11.61 19.02
C LYS A 256 10.72 12.62 18.04
N LYS A 257 11.44 12.15 17.02
CA LYS A 257 12.05 12.98 15.98
C LYS A 257 11.00 13.29 14.91
N TRP A 258 10.62 14.56 14.80
CA TRP A 258 9.60 15.03 13.85
C TRP A 258 9.97 14.74 12.39
N ALA A 259 11.24 14.93 12.02
CA ALA A 259 11.74 14.69 10.66
C ALA A 259 11.51 13.24 10.20
N LEU A 260 11.72 12.28 11.10
CA LEU A 260 11.46 10.86 10.85
C LEU A 260 9.97 10.58 10.65
N GLN A 261 9.08 11.26 11.37
CA GLN A 261 7.63 11.09 11.21
C GLN A 261 7.15 11.57 9.83
N ILE A 262 7.62 12.74 9.40
CA ILE A 262 7.29 13.28 8.07
C ILE A 262 7.77 12.34 6.97
N VAL A 263 9.03 11.88 7.04
CA VAL A 263 9.59 10.98 6.03
C VAL A 263 8.87 9.63 6.00
N GLN A 264 8.53 9.06 7.16
CA GLN A 264 7.77 7.80 7.22
C GLN A 264 6.35 7.95 6.64
N SER A 265 5.66 9.05 6.95
CA SER A 265 4.32 9.30 6.41
C SER A 265 4.31 9.61 4.92
N HIS A 266 5.25 10.43 4.43
CA HIS A 266 5.37 10.75 2.99
C HIS A 266 5.88 9.56 2.17
N SER A 267 6.82 8.77 2.70
CA SER A 267 7.30 7.58 1.97
C SER A 267 6.20 6.51 1.90
N GLY A 268 5.36 6.40 2.93
CA GLY A 268 4.20 5.51 2.92
C GLY A 268 3.07 5.99 2.00
N SER A 269 2.80 7.30 1.93
CA SER A 269 1.74 7.88 1.09
C SER A 269 2.01 7.66 -0.38
N ARG A 270 3.28 7.78 -0.77
CA ARG A 270 3.68 7.72 -2.18
C ARG A 270 3.95 6.30 -2.70
N THR A 271 4.10 5.30 -1.81
CA THR A 271 4.34 3.88 -2.19
C THR A 271 3.09 3.00 -2.13
N ALA A 272 2.17 3.27 -1.20
CA ALA A 272 0.99 2.44 -0.96
C ALA A 272 -0.06 2.44 -2.10
N PRO A 273 -0.36 3.56 -2.80
CA PRO A 273 -1.36 3.59 -3.87
C PRO A 273 -0.97 2.73 -5.06
N ASN A 274 0.30 2.79 -5.49
CA ASN A 274 0.82 2.01 -6.61
C ASN A 274 0.89 0.52 -6.30
N LEU A 275 1.28 0.14 -5.07
CA LEU A 275 1.21 -1.26 -4.63
C LEU A 275 -0.24 -1.74 -4.50
N SER A 276 -1.16 -0.90 -4.04
CA SER A 276 -2.59 -1.20 -3.94
C SER A 276 -3.27 -1.28 -5.30
N GLN A 277 -2.91 -0.44 -6.27
CA GLN A 277 -3.43 -0.46 -7.63
C GLN A 277 -2.94 -1.70 -8.37
N PHE A 278 -1.63 -1.99 -8.30
CA PHE A 278 -1.06 -3.22 -8.87
C PHE A 278 -1.70 -4.46 -8.23
N ASN A 279 -1.75 -4.54 -6.90
CA ASN A 279 -2.37 -5.67 -6.21
C ASN A 279 -3.87 -5.79 -6.52
N ARG A 280 -4.60 -4.68 -6.75
CA ARG A 280 -6.00 -4.72 -7.18
C ARG A 280 -6.17 -5.20 -8.62
N GLN A 281 -5.29 -4.79 -9.53
CA GLN A 281 -5.30 -5.29 -10.91
C GLN A 281 -5.01 -6.78 -10.95
N ILE A 282 -3.99 -7.25 -10.21
CA ILE A 282 -3.69 -8.69 -10.08
C ILE A 282 -4.83 -9.42 -9.38
N ALA A 283 -5.38 -8.88 -8.29
CA ALA A 283 -6.53 -9.47 -7.62
C ALA A 283 -7.75 -9.56 -8.55
N ALA A 284 -8.00 -8.58 -9.42
CA ALA A 284 -9.13 -8.61 -10.36
C ALA A 284 -9.05 -9.79 -11.34
N LEU A 285 -7.85 -10.32 -11.63
CA LEU A 285 -7.65 -11.50 -12.48
C LEU A 285 -7.98 -12.83 -11.78
N LEU A 286 -8.15 -12.81 -10.46
CA LEU A 286 -8.40 -13.99 -9.63
C LEU A 286 -9.86 -14.04 -9.17
N SER A 287 -10.47 -15.22 -9.28
CA SER A 287 -11.78 -15.49 -8.67
C SER A 287 -11.66 -15.61 -7.15
N SER A 288 -12.78 -15.39 -6.46
CA SER A 288 -12.89 -15.63 -5.02
C SER A 288 -13.02 -17.13 -4.74
N PHE A 289 -12.41 -17.64 -3.68
CA PHE A 289 -12.46 -19.03 -3.25
C PHE A 289 -13.07 -19.15 -1.86
N SER A 290 -14.26 -19.72 -1.78
CA SER A 290 -15.03 -19.95 -0.54
C SER A 290 -14.65 -21.25 0.18
N GLY A 291 -14.05 -22.19 -0.55
CA GLY A 291 -13.88 -23.56 -0.08
C GLY A 291 -15.18 -24.38 -0.06
N ASP A 292 -16.28 -23.85 -0.61
CA ASP A 292 -17.50 -24.60 -0.88
C ASP A 292 -17.52 -25.16 -2.31
N SER A 293 -18.48 -26.04 -2.60
CA SER A 293 -18.57 -26.91 -3.77
C SER A 293 -18.67 -26.23 -5.16
N SER A 294 -18.33 -24.94 -5.29
CA SER A 294 -18.39 -24.16 -6.52
C SER A 294 -17.10 -24.18 -7.36
N GLU A 295 -15.91 -24.07 -6.75
CA GLU A 295 -14.60 -24.05 -7.46
C GLU A 295 -13.67 -25.16 -6.92
N ASP A 296 -12.93 -25.84 -7.81
CA ASP A 296 -11.90 -26.82 -7.42
C ASP A 296 -10.62 -26.08 -6.99
N VAL A 297 -10.09 -26.43 -5.82
CA VAL A 297 -8.86 -25.84 -5.27
C VAL A 297 -7.68 -25.99 -6.23
N GLU A 298 -7.60 -27.07 -7.01
CA GLU A 298 -6.52 -27.28 -7.98
C GLU A 298 -6.62 -26.31 -9.16
N ASN A 299 -7.82 -26.06 -9.66
CA ASN A 299 -8.04 -25.11 -10.75
C ASN A 299 -7.81 -23.67 -10.29
N TRP A 300 -8.25 -23.34 -9.08
CA TRP A 300 -8.01 -22.03 -8.48
C TRP A 300 -6.52 -21.76 -8.27
N MET A 301 -5.78 -22.76 -7.75
CA MET A 301 -4.33 -22.68 -7.56
C MET A 301 -3.56 -22.60 -8.88
N SER A 302 -3.96 -23.35 -9.91
CA SER A 302 -3.34 -23.26 -11.24
C SER A 302 -3.49 -21.87 -11.84
N ARG A 303 -4.66 -21.23 -11.68
CA ARG A 303 -4.88 -19.84 -12.14
C ARG A 303 -3.99 -18.85 -11.38
N ILE A 304 -3.82 -19.04 -10.07
CA ILE A 304 -2.89 -18.25 -9.26
C ILE A 304 -1.46 -18.41 -9.80
N GLU A 305 -0.99 -19.63 -10.05
CA GLU A 305 0.36 -19.89 -10.58
C GLU A 305 0.59 -19.21 -11.95
N VAL A 306 -0.40 -19.27 -12.85
CA VAL A 306 -0.35 -18.60 -14.16
C VAL A 306 -0.23 -17.09 -14.00
N VAL A 307 -1.08 -16.48 -13.17
CA VAL A 307 -1.05 -15.02 -12.92
C VAL A 307 0.25 -14.62 -12.23
N GLN A 308 0.72 -15.40 -11.26
CA GLN A 308 1.96 -15.13 -10.54
C GLN A 308 3.17 -15.13 -11.49
N THR A 309 3.24 -16.13 -12.37
CA THR A 309 4.32 -16.29 -13.33
C THR A 309 4.28 -15.20 -14.40
N ALA A 310 3.11 -14.96 -14.99
CA ALA A 310 2.94 -13.97 -16.06
C ALA A 310 3.30 -12.55 -15.60
N TYR A 311 2.95 -12.19 -14.36
CA TYR A 311 3.17 -10.86 -13.80
C TYR A 311 4.39 -10.80 -12.86
N GLY A 312 5.23 -11.83 -12.79
CA GLY A 312 6.45 -11.84 -11.98
C GLY A 312 6.22 -11.46 -10.50
N VAL A 313 5.10 -11.89 -9.93
CA VAL A 313 4.68 -11.55 -8.56
C VAL A 313 5.41 -12.46 -7.58
N SER A 314 6.04 -11.88 -6.55
CA SER A 314 6.71 -12.69 -5.52
C SER A 314 5.70 -13.44 -4.66
N ASP A 315 6.07 -14.63 -4.20
CA ASP A 315 5.28 -15.50 -3.32
C ASP A 315 4.56 -14.77 -2.17
N GLU A 316 5.21 -13.82 -1.50
CA GLU A 316 4.61 -13.14 -0.35
C GLU A 316 3.47 -12.20 -0.75
N ILE A 317 3.61 -11.53 -1.89
CA ILE A 317 2.58 -10.63 -2.40
C ILE A 317 1.42 -11.47 -2.93
N MET A 318 1.73 -12.58 -3.61
CA MET A 318 0.71 -13.49 -4.11
C MET A 318 -0.10 -14.10 -2.96
N GLN A 319 0.56 -14.48 -1.87
CA GLN A 319 -0.10 -14.96 -0.65
C GLN A 319 -1.07 -13.94 -0.06
N VAL A 320 -0.66 -12.67 0.05
CA VAL A 320 -1.57 -11.61 0.51
C VAL A 320 -2.77 -11.46 -0.42
N ILE A 321 -2.56 -11.43 -1.73
CA ILE A 321 -3.63 -11.30 -2.73
C ILE A 321 -4.59 -12.50 -2.65
N MET A 322 -4.09 -13.72 -2.55
CA MET A 322 -4.91 -14.93 -2.39
C MET A 322 -5.81 -14.86 -1.16
N VAL A 323 -5.27 -14.45 -0.01
CA VAL A 323 -6.05 -14.35 1.23
C VAL A 323 -7.20 -13.36 1.07
N THR A 324 -7.00 -12.25 0.34
CA THR A 324 -8.09 -11.31 0.03
C THR A 324 -9.17 -11.88 -0.88
N LYS A 325 -8.86 -12.98 -1.57
CA LYS A 325 -9.81 -13.71 -2.42
C LYS A 325 -10.43 -14.91 -1.71
N MET A 326 -9.98 -15.25 -0.52
CA MET A 326 -10.60 -16.30 0.28
C MET A 326 -11.84 -15.79 1.01
N SER A 327 -12.84 -16.64 1.11
CA SER A 327 -14.05 -16.42 1.91
C SER A 327 -14.49 -17.74 2.55
N GLY A 328 -15.53 -17.71 3.39
CA GLY A 328 -16.15 -18.92 3.93
C GLY A 328 -15.18 -19.88 4.64
N ALA A 329 -15.30 -21.17 4.35
CA ALA A 329 -14.53 -22.24 4.96
C ALA A 329 -13.03 -22.13 4.65
N ALA A 330 -12.66 -21.66 3.45
CA ALA A 330 -11.26 -21.44 3.07
C ALA A 330 -10.59 -20.37 3.94
N LEU A 331 -11.28 -19.26 4.19
CA LEU A 331 -10.76 -18.18 5.04
C LEU A 331 -10.69 -18.61 6.52
N GLN A 332 -11.69 -19.32 7.02
CA GLN A 332 -11.67 -19.88 8.38
C GLN A 332 -10.53 -20.88 8.57
N TRP A 333 -10.29 -21.75 7.59
CA TRP A 333 -9.15 -22.67 7.61
C TRP A 333 -7.82 -21.91 7.63
N TYR A 334 -7.66 -20.86 6.83
CA TYR A 334 -6.45 -20.04 6.85
C TYR A 334 -6.18 -19.42 8.22
N HIS A 335 -7.21 -18.95 8.92
CA HIS A 335 -7.08 -18.38 10.25
C HIS A 335 -7.00 -19.43 11.38
N SER A 336 -7.21 -20.72 11.08
CA SER A 336 -7.26 -21.78 12.10
C SER A 336 -5.91 -22.10 12.75
N LYS A 337 -4.79 -21.77 12.10
CA LYS A 337 -3.45 -21.88 12.69
C LYS A 337 -2.62 -20.64 12.37
N ILE A 338 -1.94 -20.13 13.39
CA ILE A 338 -1.10 -18.93 13.27
C ILE A 338 0.06 -19.14 12.27
N ASP A 339 0.53 -20.38 12.15
CA ASP A 339 1.60 -20.79 11.24
C ASP A 339 1.24 -20.54 9.77
N TYR A 340 -0.05 -20.58 9.40
CA TYR A 340 -0.51 -20.33 8.02
C TYR A 340 -0.23 -18.89 7.57
N ILE A 341 -0.17 -17.94 8.50
CA ILE A 341 0.13 -16.53 8.23
C ILE A 341 1.61 -16.33 7.88
N THR A 342 2.49 -17.13 8.50
CA THR A 342 3.95 -17.02 8.34
C THR A 342 4.54 -18.01 7.34
N MET A 343 3.72 -18.95 6.85
CA MET A 343 4.18 -20.06 6.02
C MET A 343 4.48 -19.63 4.58
N LEU A 344 5.58 -20.16 4.04
CA LEU A 344 5.96 -20.04 2.63
C LEU A 344 4.85 -20.57 1.71
N PHE A 345 4.66 -19.89 0.57
CA PHE A 345 3.63 -20.18 -0.43
C PHE A 345 3.60 -21.66 -0.86
N GLU A 346 4.76 -22.29 -1.02
CA GLU A 346 4.87 -23.72 -1.34
C GLU A 346 4.24 -24.66 -0.29
N PHE A 347 4.40 -24.35 0.99
CA PHE A 347 3.81 -25.18 2.05
C PHE A 347 2.33 -24.86 2.25
N PHE A 348 1.93 -23.61 2.03
CA PHE A 348 0.52 -23.24 1.94
C PHE A 348 -0.19 -24.05 0.86
N ARG A 349 0.41 -24.17 -0.33
CA ARG A 349 -0.08 -24.99 -1.45
C ARG A 349 -0.21 -26.47 -1.08
N LYS A 350 0.75 -27.03 -0.33
CA LYS A 350 0.68 -28.41 0.16
C LYS A 350 -0.41 -28.61 1.21
N GLY A 351 -0.71 -27.60 2.02
CA GLY A 351 -1.71 -27.66 3.08
C GLY A 351 -3.17 -27.50 2.61
N THR A 352 -3.41 -26.68 1.58
CA THR A 352 -4.76 -26.41 1.05
C THR A 352 -5.34 -27.59 0.27
N LYS A 353 -4.50 -28.27 -0.53
CA LYS A 353 -4.89 -29.40 -1.38
C LYS A 353 -5.65 -30.50 -0.61
N PRO A 354 -5.10 -31.12 0.44
CA PRO A 354 -5.80 -32.22 1.12
C PRO A 354 -7.09 -31.79 1.83
N MET A 355 -7.26 -30.51 2.12
CA MET A 355 -8.43 -29.98 2.84
C MET A 355 -9.61 -29.67 1.93
N PHE A 356 -9.34 -29.20 0.70
CA PHE A 356 -10.39 -28.75 -0.22
C PHE A 356 -10.40 -29.50 -1.56
N ALA A 357 -9.47 -30.43 -1.80
CA ALA A 357 -9.49 -31.26 -3.00
C ALA A 357 -10.72 -32.17 -3.00
N ARG A 358 -11.39 -32.22 -4.15
CA ARG A 358 -12.51 -33.14 -4.35
C ARG A 358 -11.97 -34.55 -4.52
N ARG A 359 -12.57 -35.51 -3.80
CA ARG A 359 -12.34 -36.92 -4.12
C ARG A 359 -12.88 -37.18 -5.54
N PRO A 360 -12.08 -37.73 -6.46
CA PRO A 360 -12.57 -38.07 -7.79
C PRO A 360 -13.76 -39.02 -7.66
N SER A 361 -14.81 -38.78 -8.44
CA SER A 361 -15.99 -39.64 -8.43
C SER A 361 -15.60 -41.08 -8.73
N ARG A 362 -16.34 -42.04 -8.17
CA ARG A 362 -16.12 -43.48 -8.42
C ARG A 362 -16.05 -43.79 -9.92
N ILE A 363 -16.85 -43.08 -10.73
CA ILE A 363 -16.86 -43.17 -12.19
C ILE A 363 -15.55 -42.69 -12.82
N ASN A 364 -14.98 -41.56 -12.37
CA ASN A 364 -13.69 -41.06 -12.86
C ASN A 364 -12.51 -41.95 -12.44
N LEU A 365 -12.60 -42.56 -11.26
CA LEU A 365 -11.63 -43.59 -10.82
C LEU A 365 -11.73 -44.85 -11.67
N LEU A 366 -12.93 -45.27 -12.06
CA LEU A 366 -13.17 -46.41 -12.94
C LEU A 366 -12.67 -46.14 -14.37
N LYS A 367 -12.84 -44.91 -14.89
CA LYS A 367 -12.29 -44.50 -16.20
C LYS A 367 -10.75 -44.48 -16.25
N LYS A 368 -10.08 -44.31 -15.10
CA LYS A 368 -8.62 -44.33 -14.97
C LYS A 368 -8.04 -45.73 -14.73
N ARG A 369 -8.88 -46.75 -14.45
CA ARG A 369 -8.38 -48.12 -14.43
C ARG A 369 -8.06 -48.51 -15.87
N PRO A 370 -6.87 -49.07 -16.16
CA PRO A 370 -6.65 -49.67 -17.46
C PRO A 370 -7.77 -50.69 -17.68
N VAL A 371 -8.48 -50.56 -18.80
CA VAL A 371 -9.39 -51.60 -19.27
C VAL A 371 -8.52 -52.84 -19.35
N TYR A 372 -8.71 -53.79 -18.44
CA TYR A 372 -8.20 -55.14 -18.64
C TYR A 372 -8.95 -55.67 -19.86
N THR A 373 -8.41 -55.42 -21.04
CA THR A 373 -8.92 -55.94 -22.30
C THR A 373 -8.88 -57.45 -22.21
N PHE A 374 -10.00 -58.06 -22.61
CA PHE A 374 -10.22 -59.50 -22.69
C PHE A 374 -9.07 -60.28 -23.37
N GLU A 375 -8.24 -59.61 -24.16
CA GLU A 375 -7.04 -60.16 -24.80
C GLU A 375 -6.03 -60.78 -23.82
N LYS A 376 -5.84 -60.19 -22.62
CA LYS A 376 -4.90 -60.77 -21.63
C LYS A 376 -5.45 -62.05 -20.98
N ALA A 377 -6.78 -62.17 -20.86
CA ALA A 377 -7.41 -63.39 -20.36
C ALA A 377 -7.30 -64.52 -21.39
N LEU A 378 -7.52 -64.23 -22.68
CA LEU A 378 -7.40 -65.20 -23.77
C LEU A 378 -5.96 -65.74 -23.94
N LEU A 379 -4.95 -64.89 -23.77
CA LEU A 379 -3.53 -65.30 -23.80
C LEU A 379 -3.11 -66.20 -22.63
N THR A 380 -3.82 -66.13 -21.50
CA THR A 380 -3.52 -66.97 -20.33
C THR A 380 -4.22 -68.33 -20.41
N THR A 381 -5.36 -68.41 -21.10
CA THR A 381 -6.10 -69.68 -21.30
C THR A 381 -5.51 -70.52 -22.45
N SER A 382 -4.92 -69.90 -23.48
CA SER A 382 -4.28 -70.62 -24.58
C SER A 382 -2.92 -71.23 -24.22
N GLN A 383 -2.23 -70.71 -23.20
CA GLN A 383 -0.98 -71.30 -22.67
C GLN A 383 -1.19 -72.43 -21.64
N GLN A 384 -2.44 -72.74 -21.26
CA GLN A 384 -2.77 -73.90 -20.43
C GLN A 384 -3.33 -75.09 -21.23
N PHE A 385 -3.56 -74.93 -22.54
CA PHE A 385 -4.09 -75.97 -23.43
C PHE A 385 -3.27 -76.14 -24.73
N ALA A 386 -2.00 -75.73 -24.74
CA ALA A 386 -1.07 -75.96 -25.85
C ALA A 386 0.24 -76.59 -25.35
#